data_AF-A0AAJ2ULE9-F1
#
_entry.id   AF-A0AAJ2ULE9-F1
#
_cell.length_a   1.000
_cell.length_b   1.000
_cell.length_c   1.000
_cell.angle_alpha   90.00
_cell.angle_beta   90.00
_cell.angle_gamma   90.00
#
_symmetry.space_group_name_H-M   'P 1'
#
loop_
_entity.id
_entity.type
_entity.pdbx_description
1 polymer ?
#
loop_
_entity_poly.entity_id
_entity_poly.type
_entity_poly.pdbx_seq_one_letter_code
_entity_poly.pdbx_strand_id
1 'polypeptide(L)'
;MATIAQDYQLDFSGVLMGPGTAYPVGDITGLGTPDVRAQDVDLPTDDGAFPGVDLYSPRTVTIEAGIRTPGDAQAAVDALAALHEAAADPATRKTAGALQTLRLRWPGRDGIKRLYGRVRRVEAVSMAQAVFGWIPVTLEFAATDPRWHGEPEQRAILPLAYTGNSGFKSPVTAPVTTGVADPEERRGWAVNAGDLPAWPSLTITGPVVNPRIWITETGRVLDLGLTLGERDVLQIDTRPGTRWVLRNGGNASSALSAASRLDLFQIPPGSSEVRWTGADYTSSTRLTVSWRDAYTAL
;
A
#
# COMPACT_ATOMS: atom_id res chain seq x y z
N MET A 1 -13.53 4.68 6.08
CA MET A 1 -13.28 3.27 5.70
C MET A 1 -14.27 2.41 6.46
N ALA A 2 -14.89 1.43 5.79
CA ALA A 2 -15.84 0.54 6.45
C ALA A 2 -15.15 -0.61 7.17
N THR A 3 -15.78 -1.16 8.21
CA THR A 3 -15.24 -2.31 8.94
C THR A 3 -15.71 -3.60 8.27
N ILE A 4 -14.76 -4.39 7.75
CA ILE A 4 -15.02 -5.74 7.22
C ILE A 4 -14.89 -6.74 8.38
N ALA A 5 -15.97 -7.45 8.69
CA ALA A 5 -16.07 -8.32 9.87
C ALA A 5 -16.14 -9.82 9.53
N GLN A 6 -16.54 -10.18 8.31
CA GLN A 6 -16.74 -11.57 7.91
C GLN A 6 -16.38 -11.82 6.45
N ASP A 7 -16.26 -13.08 6.08
CA ASP A 7 -15.93 -13.50 4.71
C ASP A 7 -17.02 -13.06 3.72
N TYR A 8 -16.62 -12.85 2.46
CA TYR A 8 -17.46 -12.30 1.38
C TYR A 8 -17.92 -10.85 1.57
N GLN A 9 -17.41 -10.14 2.57
CA GLN A 9 -17.59 -8.70 2.66
C GLN A 9 -16.50 -7.95 1.90
N LEU A 10 -16.89 -6.80 1.34
CA LEU A 10 -15.98 -5.86 0.69
C LEU A 10 -16.29 -4.42 1.11
N ASP A 11 -15.27 -3.57 1.09
CA ASP A 11 -15.36 -2.13 1.30
C ASP A 11 -15.08 -1.45 -0.04
N PHE A 12 -16.12 -0.94 -0.68
CA PHE A 12 -16.07 -0.21 -1.94
C PHE A 12 -15.96 1.29 -1.66
N SER A 13 -14.72 1.78 -1.54
CA SER A 13 -14.43 3.20 -1.28
C SER A 13 -15.16 3.81 -0.07
N GLY A 14 -15.36 3.03 1.00
CA GLY A 14 -16.04 3.45 2.22
C GLY A 14 -17.43 2.83 2.41
N VAL A 15 -18.01 2.21 1.38
CA VAL A 15 -19.32 1.53 1.47
C VAL A 15 -19.11 0.04 1.72
N LEU A 16 -19.62 -0.46 2.85
CA LEU A 16 -19.60 -1.90 3.16
C LEU A 16 -20.64 -2.64 2.32
N MET A 17 -20.21 -3.70 1.64
CA MET A 17 -21.08 -4.56 0.84
C MET A 17 -20.86 -6.04 1.21
N GLY A 18 -21.80 -6.89 0.83
CA GLY A 18 -21.80 -8.32 1.11
C GLY A 18 -22.71 -8.73 2.27
N PRO A 19 -22.49 -9.92 2.87
CA PRO A 19 -23.38 -10.48 3.88
C PRO A 19 -23.62 -9.52 5.06
N GLY A 20 -24.87 -9.40 5.50
CA GLY A 20 -25.27 -8.51 6.60
C GLY A 20 -25.42 -7.04 6.23
N THR A 21 -25.36 -6.69 4.94
CA THR A 21 -25.59 -5.32 4.44
C THR A 21 -26.79 -5.27 3.49
N ALA A 22 -27.22 -4.06 3.11
CA ALA A 22 -28.21 -3.86 2.06
C ALA A 22 -27.68 -4.18 0.65
N TYR A 23 -26.41 -4.54 0.49
CA TYR A 23 -25.75 -4.74 -0.78
C TYR A 23 -25.34 -6.20 -1.00
N PRO A 24 -26.26 -7.11 -1.40
CA PRO A 24 -25.87 -8.45 -1.82
C PRO A 24 -24.96 -8.38 -3.05
N VAL A 25 -23.80 -9.04 -2.98
CA VAL A 25 -22.85 -9.15 -4.09
C VAL A 25 -23.15 -10.44 -4.86
N GLY A 26 -23.33 -10.32 -6.17
CA GLY A 26 -23.62 -11.44 -7.07
C GLY A 26 -22.34 -12.03 -7.67
N ASP A 27 -21.57 -11.21 -8.39
CA ASP A 27 -20.33 -11.63 -9.04
C ASP A 27 -19.25 -10.55 -8.94
N ILE A 28 -17.99 -10.98 -8.97
CA ILE A 28 -16.81 -10.11 -9.01
C ILE A 28 -15.85 -10.61 -10.07
N THR A 29 -15.67 -9.82 -11.12
CA THR A 29 -14.74 -10.10 -12.21
C THR A 29 -13.53 -9.16 -12.16
N GLY A 30 -12.46 -9.52 -12.88
CA GLY A 30 -11.22 -8.75 -12.90
C GLY A 30 -10.25 -9.04 -11.74
N LEU A 31 -10.49 -10.10 -10.96
CA LEU A 31 -9.57 -10.55 -9.89
C LEU A 31 -8.35 -11.32 -10.41
N GLY A 32 -8.38 -11.79 -11.66
CA GLY A 32 -7.31 -12.54 -12.32
C GLY A 32 -6.14 -11.67 -12.78
N THR A 33 -5.42 -12.16 -13.79
CA THR A 33 -4.28 -11.45 -14.39
C THR A 33 -4.75 -10.12 -15.00
N PRO A 34 -4.11 -8.99 -14.67
CA PRO A 34 -4.40 -7.71 -15.33
C PRO A 34 -4.06 -7.75 -16.81
N ASP A 35 -4.65 -6.84 -17.59
CA ASP A 35 -4.31 -6.67 -18.99
C ASP A 35 -2.81 -6.38 -19.17
N VAL A 36 -2.19 -6.95 -20.19
CA VAL A 36 -0.76 -6.83 -20.46
C VAL A 36 -0.54 -5.91 -21.64
N ARG A 37 0.38 -4.95 -21.49
CA ARG A 37 0.97 -4.22 -22.61
C ARG A 37 2.21 -4.99 -23.07
N ALA A 38 2.04 -5.84 -24.07
CA ALA A 38 3.11 -6.59 -24.71
C ALA A 38 3.89 -5.70 -25.69
N GLN A 39 5.16 -6.04 -25.89
CA GLN A 39 6.08 -5.31 -26.79
C GLN A 39 6.79 -6.27 -27.74
N ASP A 40 6.10 -7.33 -28.13
CA ASP A 40 6.65 -8.37 -29.00
C ASP A 40 7.00 -7.79 -30.37
N VAL A 41 8.07 -8.31 -30.95
CA VAL A 41 8.56 -7.91 -32.27
C VAL A 41 8.54 -9.12 -33.18
N ASP A 42 7.78 -9.06 -34.26
CA ASP A 42 7.68 -10.14 -35.24
C ASP A 42 9.06 -10.51 -35.81
N LEU A 43 9.31 -11.82 -35.97
CA LEU A 43 10.54 -12.30 -36.59
C LEU A 43 10.51 -11.99 -38.09
N PRO A 44 11.51 -11.28 -38.65
CA PRO A 44 11.43 -10.82 -40.04
C PRO A 44 11.45 -11.92 -41.11
N THR A 45 11.98 -13.10 -40.80
CA THR A 45 12.25 -14.17 -41.78
C THR A 45 11.74 -15.54 -41.36
N ASP A 46 11.06 -15.65 -40.22
CA ASP A 46 10.61 -16.93 -39.67
C ASP A 46 9.27 -16.76 -38.95
N ASP A 47 8.59 -17.87 -38.67
CA ASP A 47 7.32 -17.87 -37.93
C ASP A 47 7.55 -17.48 -36.47
N GLY A 48 6.73 -16.55 -35.96
CA GLY A 48 6.70 -16.16 -34.55
C GLY A 48 7.24 -14.76 -34.28
N ALA A 49 7.48 -14.46 -33.00
CA ALA A 49 7.89 -13.16 -32.50
C ALA A 49 8.94 -13.28 -31.39
N PHE A 50 9.80 -12.27 -31.27
CA PHE A 50 10.68 -12.08 -30.12
C PHE A 50 9.89 -11.45 -28.97
N PRO A 51 9.86 -12.07 -27.77
CA PRO A 51 9.08 -11.56 -26.66
C PRO A 51 9.67 -10.24 -26.13
N GLY A 52 8.82 -9.22 -26.07
CA GLY A 52 9.18 -7.91 -25.55
C GLY A 52 9.07 -7.82 -24.04
N VAL A 53 9.16 -6.60 -23.52
CA VAL A 53 8.89 -6.33 -22.10
C VAL A 53 7.39 -6.23 -21.87
N ASP A 54 6.85 -7.15 -21.10
CA ASP A 54 5.46 -7.11 -20.66
C ASP A 54 5.27 -6.20 -19.45
N LEU A 55 4.32 -5.27 -19.56
CA LEU A 55 3.93 -4.38 -18.47
C LEU A 55 2.44 -4.49 -18.19
N TYR A 56 2.08 -4.81 -16.95
CA TYR A 56 0.67 -4.79 -16.54
C TYR A 56 0.07 -3.39 -16.66
N SER A 57 -1.15 -3.36 -17.18
CA SER A 57 -2.07 -2.23 -17.14
C SER A 57 -2.76 -2.14 -15.78
N PRO A 58 -3.40 -0.99 -15.49
CA PRO A 58 -4.33 -0.91 -14.37
C PRO A 58 -5.34 -2.06 -14.41
N ARG A 59 -5.63 -2.67 -13.25
CA ARG A 59 -6.63 -3.74 -13.14
C ARG A 59 -8.00 -3.11 -12.95
N THR A 60 -8.96 -3.44 -13.80
CA THR A 60 -10.37 -3.09 -13.57
C THR A 60 -11.07 -4.24 -12.87
N VAL A 61 -11.65 -3.98 -11.69
CA VAL A 61 -12.50 -4.92 -10.97
C VAL A 61 -13.95 -4.48 -11.16
N THR A 62 -14.77 -5.37 -11.70
CA THR A 62 -16.20 -5.15 -11.91
C THR A 62 -16.98 -5.97 -10.90
N ILE A 63 -17.90 -5.31 -10.19
CA ILE A 63 -18.72 -5.92 -9.15
C ILE A 63 -20.18 -5.80 -9.61
N GLU A 64 -20.83 -6.94 -9.79
CA GLU A 64 -22.26 -7.03 -9.98
C GLU A 64 -22.92 -7.24 -8.61
N ALA A 65 -23.76 -6.30 -8.21
CA ALA A 65 -24.43 -6.34 -6.92
C ALA A 65 -25.91 -5.96 -7.07
N GLY A 66 -26.67 -6.18 -6.01
CA GLY A 66 -27.98 -5.59 -5.84
C GLY A 66 -27.99 -4.66 -4.65
N ILE A 67 -29.00 -3.79 -4.59
CA ILE A 67 -29.45 -3.11 -3.38
C ILE A 67 -30.75 -3.79 -2.99
N ARG A 68 -30.84 -4.27 -1.74
CA ARG A 68 -31.99 -5.01 -1.21
C ARG A 68 -32.47 -4.39 0.10
N THR A 69 -33.58 -3.68 0.03
CA THR A 69 -34.28 -3.05 1.16
C THR A 69 -35.78 -3.38 1.07
N PRO A 70 -36.18 -4.63 1.40
CA PRO A 70 -37.51 -5.15 1.07
C PRO A 70 -38.65 -4.25 1.56
N GLY A 71 -39.49 -3.78 0.64
CA GLY A 71 -40.65 -2.93 0.95
C GLY A 71 -40.32 -1.46 1.26
N ASP A 72 -39.04 -1.07 1.18
CA ASP A 72 -38.58 0.30 1.43
C ASP A 72 -37.83 0.84 0.20
N ALA A 73 -38.58 1.53 -0.65
CA ALA A 73 -38.06 2.16 -1.87
C ALA A 73 -37.15 3.35 -1.55
N GLN A 74 -37.43 4.09 -0.47
CA GLN A 74 -36.61 5.23 -0.08
C GLN A 74 -35.23 4.76 0.37
N ALA A 75 -35.16 3.74 1.23
CA ALA A 75 -33.90 3.14 1.64
C ALA A 75 -33.09 2.58 0.45
N ALA A 76 -33.76 2.07 -0.59
CA ALA A 76 -33.07 1.59 -1.79
C ALA A 76 -32.38 2.74 -2.54
N VAL A 77 -33.08 3.87 -2.69
CA VAL A 77 -32.56 5.07 -3.36
C VAL A 77 -31.45 5.73 -2.51
N ASP A 78 -31.61 5.77 -1.19
CA ASP A 78 -30.59 6.31 -0.28
C ASP A 78 -29.32 5.45 -0.30
N ALA A 79 -29.45 4.12 -0.38
CA ALA A 79 -28.32 3.22 -0.55
C ALA A 79 -27.61 3.41 -1.91
N LEU A 80 -28.37 3.64 -2.98
CA LEU A 80 -27.80 3.99 -4.29
C LEU A 80 -27.06 5.33 -4.23
N ALA A 81 -27.64 6.32 -3.55
CA ALA A 81 -27.02 7.62 -3.33
C ALA A 81 -25.69 7.49 -2.57
N ALA A 82 -25.61 6.64 -1.54
CA ALA A 82 -24.36 6.40 -0.81
C ALA A 82 -23.22 5.88 -1.71
N LEU A 83 -23.53 5.01 -2.68
CA LEU A 83 -22.55 4.55 -3.68
C LEU A 83 -22.13 5.69 -4.62
N HIS A 84 -23.08 6.51 -5.07
CA HIS A 84 -22.78 7.68 -5.91
C HIS A 84 -21.91 8.71 -5.17
N GLU A 85 -22.21 9.00 -3.90
CA GLU A 85 -21.41 9.92 -3.07
C GLU A 85 -19.97 9.40 -2.90
N ALA A 86 -19.81 8.10 -2.65
CA ALA A 86 -18.49 7.48 -2.58
C ALA A 86 -17.70 7.61 -3.90
N ALA A 87 -18.38 7.57 -5.05
CA ALA A 87 -17.76 7.75 -6.37
C ALA A 87 -17.51 9.24 -6.72
N ALA A 88 -18.36 10.14 -6.24
CA ALA A 88 -18.38 11.55 -6.60
C ALA A 88 -17.46 12.43 -5.73
N ASP A 89 -16.90 11.88 -4.65
CA ASP A 89 -16.02 12.58 -3.70
C ASP A 89 -14.99 13.48 -4.41
N PRO A 90 -15.13 14.82 -4.30
CA PRO A 90 -14.22 15.75 -4.94
C PRO A 90 -12.77 15.62 -4.44
N ALA A 91 -12.56 15.23 -3.19
CA ALA A 91 -11.22 15.13 -2.59
C ALA A 91 -10.38 14.06 -3.30
N THR A 92 -11.01 13.00 -3.81
CA THR A 92 -10.34 11.96 -4.60
C THR A 92 -10.43 12.21 -6.10
N ARG A 93 -11.59 12.65 -6.61
CA ARG A 93 -11.82 12.87 -8.05
C ARG A 93 -11.03 14.05 -8.63
N LYS A 94 -10.99 15.18 -7.92
CA LYS A 94 -10.37 16.43 -8.40
C LYS A 94 -8.90 16.59 -7.98
N THR A 95 -8.42 15.78 -7.05
CA THR A 95 -7.03 15.84 -6.59
C THR A 95 -6.17 14.84 -7.37
N ALA A 96 -5.11 15.31 -8.02
CA ALA A 96 -4.16 14.44 -8.69
C ALA A 96 -3.47 13.50 -7.69
N GLY A 97 -3.29 12.23 -8.05
CA GLY A 97 -2.64 11.23 -7.20
C GLY A 97 -3.46 10.79 -5.98
N ALA A 98 -4.62 11.38 -5.68
CA ALA A 98 -5.50 10.88 -4.63
C ALA A 98 -6.12 9.53 -5.04
N LEU A 99 -6.08 8.57 -4.11
CA LEU A 99 -6.46 7.18 -4.30
C LEU A 99 -7.60 6.81 -3.35
N GLN A 100 -8.55 6.05 -3.88
CA GLN A 100 -9.55 5.30 -3.12
C GLN A 100 -9.07 3.87 -2.93
N THR A 101 -9.76 3.13 -2.06
CA THR A 101 -9.45 1.73 -1.79
C THR A 101 -10.64 0.84 -2.05
N LEU A 102 -10.38 -0.29 -2.70
CA LEU A 102 -11.29 -1.44 -2.73
C LEU A 102 -10.67 -2.52 -1.84
N ARG A 103 -11.40 -3.00 -0.84
CA ARG A 103 -10.89 -4.00 0.12
C ARG A 103 -11.82 -5.21 0.14
N LEU A 104 -11.26 -6.41 0.17
CA LEU A 104 -12.02 -7.65 0.13
C LEU A 104 -11.50 -8.61 1.19
N ARG A 105 -12.43 -9.33 1.81
CA ARG A 105 -12.13 -10.53 2.61
C ARG A 105 -12.66 -11.76 1.89
N TRP A 106 -11.74 -12.53 1.32
CA TRP A 106 -12.09 -13.74 0.59
C TRP A 106 -11.99 -14.97 1.48
N PRO A 107 -12.94 -15.92 1.42
CA PRO A 107 -12.88 -17.16 2.19
C PRO A 107 -11.61 -17.96 1.87
N GLY A 108 -11.00 -18.56 2.90
CA GLY A 108 -9.81 -19.39 2.74
C GLY A 108 -8.52 -18.64 2.39
N ARG A 109 -8.53 -17.30 2.45
CA ARG A 109 -7.34 -16.46 2.35
C ARG A 109 -7.09 -15.76 3.68
N ASP A 110 -5.81 -15.55 3.97
CA ASP A 110 -5.42 -14.88 5.21
C ASP A 110 -5.66 -13.37 5.10
N GLY A 111 -6.53 -12.87 5.97
CA GLY A 111 -6.75 -11.44 6.17
C GLY A 111 -7.53 -10.74 5.06
N ILE A 112 -7.52 -9.40 5.13
CA ILE A 112 -8.14 -8.52 4.14
C ILE A 112 -7.06 -8.11 3.14
N LYS A 113 -7.40 -8.12 1.86
CA LYS A 113 -6.54 -7.55 0.82
C LYS A 113 -7.20 -6.32 0.21
N ARG A 114 -6.36 -5.39 -0.26
CA ARG A 114 -6.81 -4.12 -0.82
C ARG A 114 -6.14 -3.81 -2.16
N LEU A 115 -6.88 -3.08 -2.98
CA LEU A 115 -6.40 -2.42 -4.18
C LEU A 115 -6.46 -0.91 -4.00
N TYR A 116 -5.47 -0.21 -4.56
CA TYR A 116 -5.44 1.24 -4.63
C TYR A 116 -5.82 1.70 -6.03
N GLY A 117 -6.74 2.66 -6.12
CA GLY A 117 -7.28 3.05 -7.41
C GLY A 117 -8.36 4.11 -7.30
N ARG A 118 -9.32 4.05 -8.22
CA ARG A 118 -10.48 4.95 -8.24
C ARG A 118 -11.72 4.21 -8.68
N VAL A 119 -12.86 4.60 -8.11
CA VAL A 119 -14.16 4.25 -8.64
C VAL A 119 -14.32 4.88 -10.02
N ARG A 120 -14.68 4.07 -11.02
CA ARG A 120 -14.92 4.49 -12.40
C ARG A 120 -16.38 4.51 -12.77
N ARG A 121 -17.16 3.59 -12.21
CA ARG A 121 -18.58 3.44 -12.52
C ARG A 121 -19.35 3.02 -11.28
N VAL A 122 -20.50 3.65 -11.10
CA VAL A 122 -21.59 3.22 -10.24
C VAL A 122 -22.84 3.43 -11.06
N GLU A 123 -23.46 2.34 -11.50
CA GLU A 123 -24.63 2.40 -12.37
C GLU A 123 -25.73 1.48 -11.84
N ALA A 124 -26.95 1.99 -11.72
CA ALA A 124 -28.14 1.15 -11.58
C ALA A 124 -28.49 0.52 -12.93
N VAL A 125 -28.42 -0.82 -13.02
CA VAL A 125 -28.75 -1.57 -14.23
C VAL A 125 -30.23 -1.35 -14.60
N SER A 126 -31.10 -1.24 -13.61
CA SER A 126 -32.51 -0.90 -13.81
C SER A 126 -33.11 -0.31 -12.54
N MET A 127 -33.95 0.72 -12.69
CA MET A 127 -34.75 1.29 -11.59
C MET A 127 -36.17 0.71 -11.52
N ALA A 128 -36.55 -0.19 -12.42
CA ALA A 128 -37.93 -0.68 -12.53
C ALA A 128 -38.42 -1.41 -11.27
N GLN A 129 -37.51 -1.99 -10.49
CA GLN A 129 -37.81 -2.73 -9.26
C GLN A 129 -37.53 -1.94 -7.98
N ALA A 130 -37.14 -0.66 -8.10
CA ALA A 130 -36.84 0.19 -6.95
C ALA A 130 -38.04 0.33 -6.00
N VAL A 131 -39.27 0.33 -6.53
CA VAL A 131 -40.51 0.35 -5.75
C VAL A 131 -40.65 -0.84 -4.81
N PHE A 132 -40.04 -1.99 -5.14
CA PHE A 132 -40.01 -3.19 -4.31
C PHE A 132 -38.80 -3.23 -3.38
N GLY A 133 -37.97 -2.19 -3.39
CA GLY A 133 -36.73 -2.14 -2.64
C GLY A 133 -35.62 -2.99 -3.26
N TRP A 134 -35.61 -3.14 -4.59
CA TRP A 134 -34.57 -3.87 -5.31
C TRP A 134 -34.01 -3.04 -6.47
N ILE A 135 -32.69 -2.80 -6.46
CA ILE A 135 -31.98 -2.10 -7.53
C ILE A 135 -30.73 -2.91 -7.89
N PRO A 136 -30.68 -3.59 -9.05
CA PRO A 136 -29.43 -4.18 -9.53
C PRO A 136 -28.44 -3.07 -9.91
N VAL A 137 -27.18 -3.20 -9.50
CA VAL A 137 -26.11 -2.22 -9.74
C VAL A 137 -24.84 -2.89 -10.28
N THR A 138 -24.16 -2.18 -11.16
CA THR A 138 -22.82 -2.55 -11.64
C THR A 138 -21.83 -1.48 -11.20
N LEU A 139 -20.77 -1.92 -10.52
CA LEU A 139 -19.72 -1.05 -10.01
C LEU A 139 -18.40 -1.40 -10.71
N GLU A 140 -17.60 -0.40 -11.03
CA GLU A 140 -16.25 -0.59 -11.57
C GLU A 140 -15.23 0.18 -10.74
N PHE A 141 -14.16 -0.51 -10.36
CA PHE A 141 -13.00 0.05 -9.68
C PHE A 141 -11.75 -0.19 -10.51
N ALA A 142 -11.09 0.88 -10.94
CA ALA A 142 -9.81 0.79 -11.64
C ALA A 142 -8.66 0.94 -10.65
N ALA A 143 -8.01 -0.18 -10.33
CA ALA A 143 -6.81 -0.24 -9.53
C ALA A 143 -5.60 0.24 -10.35
N THR A 144 -5.03 1.38 -9.96
CA THR A 144 -3.87 1.98 -10.64
C THR A 144 -2.60 1.19 -10.38
N ASP A 145 -2.49 0.55 -9.21
CA ASP A 145 -1.52 -0.49 -8.94
C ASP A 145 -2.24 -1.84 -9.01
N PRO A 146 -1.88 -2.73 -9.94
CA PRO A 146 -2.53 -4.03 -10.09
C PRO A 146 -2.20 -5.01 -8.96
N ARG A 147 -1.26 -4.70 -8.07
CA ARG A 147 -0.89 -5.59 -6.95
C ARG A 147 -1.92 -5.54 -5.84
N TRP A 148 -2.16 -6.68 -5.20
CA TRP A 148 -2.93 -6.75 -3.97
C TRP A 148 -2.05 -6.41 -2.77
N HIS A 149 -2.55 -5.59 -1.87
CA HIS A 149 -1.84 -5.21 -0.65
C HIS A 149 -2.55 -5.80 0.58
N GLY A 150 -1.79 -6.38 1.50
CA GLY A 150 -2.33 -6.97 2.73
C GLY A 150 -2.81 -5.93 3.75
N GLU A 151 -3.63 -6.40 4.68
CA GLU A 151 -3.98 -5.71 5.92
C GLU A 151 -3.72 -6.62 7.13
N PRO A 152 -3.19 -6.08 8.24
CA PRO A 152 -2.92 -4.67 8.52
C PRO A 152 -1.66 -4.11 7.83
N GLU A 153 -1.44 -2.80 7.96
CA GLU A 153 -0.11 -2.24 7.67
C GLU A 153 0.85 -2.67 8.77
N GLN A 154 2.00 -3.18 8.36
CA GLN A 154 3.08 -3.53 9.26
C GLN A 154 4.01 -2.34 9.41
N ARG A 155 4.69 -2.26 10.56
CA ARG A 155 5.64 -1.18 10.86
C ARG A 155 6.82 -1.66 11.65
N ALA A 156 8.00 -1.14 11.31
CA ALA A 156 9.21 -1.24 12.09
C ALA A 156 9.64 0.18 12.49
N ILE A 157 9.91 0.39 13.79
CA ILE A 157 10.39 1.67 14.31
C ILE A 157 11.82 1.47 14.79
N LEU A 158 12.76 2.19 14.16
CA LEU A 158 14.19 2.07 14.40
C LEU A 158 14.69 3.40 15.01
N PRO A 159 15.13 3.43 16.27
CA PRO A 159 15.78 4.61 16.86
C PRO A 159 17.27 4.66 16.51
N LEU A 160 17.85 5.83 16.18
CA LEU A 160 19.31 5.97 15.98
C LEU A 160 20.10 5.99 17.30
N ALA A 161 19.56 6.59 18.35
CA ALA A 161 20.20 6.55 19.66
C ALA A 161 19.90 5.25 20.40
N TYR A 162 20.89 4.77 21.15
CA TYR A 162 20.72 3.65 22.08
C TYR A 162 20.24 4.20 23.42
N THR A 163 19.05 3.81 23.86
CA THR A 163 18.52 4.16 25.20
C THR A 163 18.40 2.95 26.11
N GLY A 164 19.11 1.86 25.82
CA GLY A 164 19.12 0.69 26.70
C GLY A 164 19.99 0.95 27.92
N ASN A 165 19.42 0.92 29.13
CA ASN A 165 20.18 0.70 30.35
C ASN A 165 20.70 -0.76 30.38
N SER A 166 21.52 -1.14 29.40
CA SER A 166 22.27 -2.40 29.41
C SER A 166 23.61 -2.15 30.08
N GLY A 167 23.55 -2.02 31.41
CA GLY A 167 24.72 -2.22 32.24
C GLY A 167 24.95 -3.71 32.46
N PHE A 168 26.19 -4.09 32.78
CA PHE A 168 26.47 -5.42 33.28
C PHE A 168 25.79 -5.62 34.66
N LYS A 169 25.09 -6.75 34.85
CA LYS A 169 24.70 -7.19 36.21
C LYS A 169 25.83 -8.03 36.78
N SER A 170 26.32 -7.65 37.96
CA SER A 170 27.41 -8.32 38.68
C SER A 170 26.98 -9.68 39.26
N PRO A 171 27.87 -10.69 39.37
CA PRO A 171 29.28 -10.68 38.95
C PRO A 171 29.47 -11.13 37.50
N VAL A 172 30.35 -10.45 36.78
CA VAL A 172 30.69 -10.73 35.38
C VAL A 172 31.90 -11.66 35.33
N THR A 173 31.78 -12.82 34.67
CA THR A 173 32.87 -13.79 34.49
C THR A 173 33.54 -13.60 33.12
N ALA A 174 34.87 -13.48 33.10
CA ALA A 174 35.66 -13.32 31.89
C ALA A 174 35.78 -14.62 31.07
N PRO A 175 36.07 -14.56 29.75
CA PRO A 175 36.34 -13.37 28.94
C PRO A 175 35.05 -12.71 28.43
N VAL A 176 34.89 -11.42 28.73
CA VAL A 176 33.80 -10.62 28.19
C VAL A 176 34.18 -10.18 26.79
N THR A 177 33.42 -10.63 25.80
CA THR A 177 33.52 -10.09 24.43
C THR A 177 32.37 -9.12 24.22
N THR A 178 32.69 -7.85 23.99
CA THR A 178 31.73 -6.87 23.51
C THR A 178 31.82 -6.87 21.99
N GLY A 179 30.76 -7.29 21.31
CA GLY A 179 30.65 -7.05 19.87
C GLY A 179 30.64 -5.54 19.61
N VAL A 180 31.26 -5.11 18.51
CA VAL A 180 31.14 -3.72 18.06
C VAL A 180 29.71 -3.51 17.59
N ALA A 181 28.88 -2.91 18.43
CA ALA A 181 27.65 -2.28 17.96
C ALA A 181 28.09 -0.95 17.37
N ASP A 182 28.07 -0.83 16.04
CA ASP A 182 28.28 0.47 15.40
C ASP A 182 27.15 1.41 15.84
N PRO A 183 27.43 2.46 16.64
CA PRO A 183 26.39 3.36 17.13
C PRO A 183 25.66 4.08 16.00
N GLU A 184 26.32 4.15 14.83
CA GLU A 184 25.82 4.83 13.63
C GLU A 184 24.82 3.97 12.85
N GLU A 185 24.77 2.64 13.04
CA GLU A 185 23.86 1.77 12.30
C GLU A 185 22.76 1.13 13.16
N ARG A 186 21.53 1.08 12.62
CA ARG A 186 20.39 0.45 13.29
C ARG A 186 19.65 -0.48 12.37
N ARG A 187 19.42 -1.70 12.85
CA ARG A 187 18.66 -2.73 12.15
C ARG A 187 17.24 -2.88 12.65
N GLY A 188 16.33 -3.19 11.73
CA GLY A 188 14.96 -3.59 11.97
C GLY A 188 14.54 -4.61 10.93
N TRP A 189 13.70 -5.56 11.31
CA TRP A 189 13.22 -6.60 10.40
C TRP A 189 11.90 -6.18 9.77
N ALA A 190 11.84 -6.22 8.45
CA ALA A 190 10.60 -6.19 7.69
C ALA A 190 10.29 -7.59 7.17
N VAL A 191 9.04 -8.03 7.27
CA VAL A 191 8.61 -9.34 6.76
C VAL A 191 7.47 -9.11 5.79
N ASN A 192 7.72 -9.45 4.53
CA ASN A 192 6.72 -9.47 3.48
C ASN A 192 6.24 -10.92 3.28
N ALA A 193 5.03 -11.23 3.76
CA ALA A 193 4.41 -12.54 3.62
C ALA A 193 3.83 -12.79 2.21
N GLY A 194 3.88 -11.80 1.33
CA GLY A 194 3.42 -11.90 -0.05
C GLY A 194 4.42 -12.52 -1.01
N ASP A 195 3.98 -12.75 -2.25
CA ASP A 195 4.76 -13.33 -3.35
C ASP A 195 5.36 -12.27 -4.29
N LEU A 196 5.04 -10.98 -4.08
CA LEU A 196 5.62 -9.86 -4.81
C LEU A 196 6.42 -8.93 -3.88
N PRO A 197 7.41 -8.19 -4.42
CA PRO A 197 8.07 -7.14 -3.65
C PRO A 197 7.09 -6.06 -3.18
N ALA A 198 7.13 -5.77 -1.88
CA ALA A 198 6.32 -4.74 -1.23
C ALA A 198 7.00 -3.37 -1.31
N TRP A 199 6.18 -2.32 -1.43
CA TRP A 199 6.63 -0.94 -1.49
C TRP A 199 6.52 -0.30 -0.10
N PRO A 200 7.64 0.00 0.58
CA PRO A 200 7.58 0.67 1.87
C PRO A 200 7.29 2.17 1.74
N SER A 201 6.59 2.71 2.73
CA SER A 201 6.58 4.14 3.05
C SER A 201 7.48 4.36 4.26
N LEU A 202 8.33 5.38 4.19
CA LEU A 202 9.28 5.70 5.25
C LEU A 202 8.93 7.06 5.87
N THR A 203 9.11 7.17 7.17
CA THR A 203 8.99 8.44 7.90
C THR A 203 10.18 8.59 8.84
N ILE A 204 10.90 9.71 8.71
CA ILE A 204 12.02 10.07 9.57
C ILE A 204 11.61 11.27 10.41
N THR A 205 11.66 11.12 11.73
CA THR A 205 11.52 12.23 12.67
C THR A 205 12.91 12.66 13.12
N GLY A 206 13.23 13.94 12.96
CA GLY A 206 14.51 14.52 13.34
C GLY A 206 14.72 14.65 14.87
N PRO A 207 15.86 15.21 15.30
CA PRO A 207 16.91 15.78 14.46
C PRO A 207 17.80 14.69 13.82
N VAL A 208 18.31 14.93 12.61
CA VAL A 208 19.31 14.06 11.94
C VAL A 208 19.93 14.78 10.74
N VAL A 209 21.21 14.55 10.50
CA VAL A 209 21.96 15.04 9.34
C VAL A 209 22.32 13.86 8.43
N ASN A 210 22.14 14.07 7.13
CA ASN A 210 22.46 13.11 6.07
C ASN A 210 21.95 11.68 6.33
N PRO A 211 20.63 11.49 6.53
CA PRO A 211 20.10 10.17 6.80
C PRO A 211 20.27 9.24 5.59
N ARG A 212 20.73 8.02 5.83
CA ARG A 212 20.92 7.00 4.81
C ARG A 212 20.24 5.70 5.25
N ILE A 213 19.35 5.17 4.41
CA ILE A 213 18.57 3.94 4.66
C ILE A 213 18.90 2.91 3.58
N TRP A 214 19.02 1.63 3.93
CA TRP A 214 19.18 0.56 2.95
C TRP A 214 18.51 -0.75 3.39
N ILE A 215 18.26 -1.61 2.40
CA ILE A 215 17.79 -2.98 2.61
C ILE A 215 18.94 -3.91 2.27
N THR A 216 19.39 -4.73 3.22
CA THR A 216 20.57 -5.59 3.08
C THR A 216 20.44 -6.56 1.91
N GLU A 217 19.27 -7.15 1.73
CA GLU A 217 19.00 -8.22 0.76
C GLU A 217 19.01 -7.73 -0.69
N THR A 218 18.64 -6.46 -0.92
CA THR A 218 18.60 -5.88 -2.27
C THR A 218 19.77 -4.95 -2.55
N GLY A 219 20.51 -4.54 -1.52
CA GLY A 219 21.56 -3.51 -1.60
C GLY A 219 21.04 -2.12 -2.01
N ARG A 220 19.72 -1.93 -2.05
CA ARG A 220 19.11 -0.66 -2.47
C ARG A 220 19.19 0.35 -1.33
N VAL A 221 19.51 1.59 -1.68
CA VAL A 221 19.79 2.67 -0.74
C VAL A 221 18.89 3.87 -1.03
N LEU A 222 18.52 4.59 0.03
CA LEU A 222 18.02 5.95 0.00
C LEU A 222 18.97 6.80 0.84
N ASP A 223 19.83 7.53 0.15
CA ASP A 223 20.79 8.48 0.71
C ASP A 223 20.28 9.92 0.48
N LEU A 224 20.24 10.72 1.53
CA LEU A 224 19.56 12.02 1.59
C LEU A 224 20.52 13.11 2.07
N GLY A 225 20.91 14.03 1.20
CA GLY A 225 21.72 15.21 1.54
C GLY A 225 20.86 16.33 2.13
N LEU A 226 20.41 16.17 3.38
CA LEU A 226 19.65 17.19 4.11
C LEU A 226 19.88 17.13 5.63
N THR A 227 19.42 18.18 6.31
CA THR A 227 19.34 18.24 7.77
C THR A 227 17.89 18.40 8.22
N LEU A 228 17.44 17.52 9.11
CA LEU A 228 16.17 17.61 9.82
C LEU A 228 16.43 18.16 11.22
N GLY A 229 15.67 19.18 11.64
CA GLY A 229 15.64 19.64 13.03
C GLY A 229 14.73 18.79 13.92
N GLU A 230 14.66 19.11 15.21
CA GLU A 230 13.91 18.33 16.22
C GLU A 230 12.41 18.16 15.93
N ARG A 231 11.81 19.09 15.19
CA ARG A 231 10.39 19.08 14.82
C ARG A 231 10.13 18.70 13.37
N ASP A 232 11.19 18.44 12.61
CA ASP A 232 11.05 18.12 11.21
C ASP A 232 10.68 16.65 11.01
N VAL A 233 9.79 16.43 10.05
CA VAL A 233 9.39 15.11 9.59
C VAL A 233 9.65 15.02 8.10
N LEU A 234 10.41 14.00 7.70
CA LEU A 234 10.58 13.61 6.32
C LEU A 234 9.72 12.37 6.04
N GLN A 235 8.91 12.44 4.99
CA GLN A 235 8.08 11.34 4.54
C GLN A 235 8.51 10.94 3.13
N ILE A 236 8.63 9.65 2.88
CA ILE A 236 9.04 9.07 1.60
C ILE A 236 8.04 7.99 1.23
N ASP A 237 7.53 8.03 0.01
CA ASP A 237 6.68 6.99 -0.55
C ASP A 237 7.34 6.42 -1.81
N THR A 238 7.46 5.09 -1.85
CA THR A 238 8.13 4.35 -2.95
C THR A 238 7.14 3.74 -3.94
N ARG A 239 5.83 3.80 -3.64
CA ARG A 239 4.79 3.14 -4.42
C ARG A 239 4.67 3.73 -5.83
N PRO A 240 4.42 2.89 -6.85
CA PRO A 240 4.11 3.35 -8.20
C PRO A 240 2.92 4.33 -8.18
N GLY A 241 3.05 5.42 -8.94
CA GLY A 241 2.02 6.47 -9.00
C GLY A 241 2.05 7.49 -7.86
N THR A 242 2.73 7.20 -6.74
CA THR A 242 2.88 8.10 -5.59
C THR A 242 4.31 8.13 -5.08
N ARG A 243 5.30 8.26 -5.97
CA ARG A 243 6.71 8.40 -5.58
C ARG A 243 7.04 9.85 -5.27
N TRP A 244 7.35 10.13 -4.01
CA TRP A 244 7.69 11.47 -3.57
C TRP A 244 8.50 11.45 -2.28
N VAL A 245 9.13 12.59 -2.00
CA VAL A 245 9.80 12.90 -0.73
C VAL A 245 9.30 14.25 -0.26
N LEU A 246 8.74 14.30 0.95
CA LEU A 246 8.18 15.51 1.54
C LEU A 246 8.84 15.80 2.89
N ARG A 247 9.32 17.02 3.10
CA ARG A 247 9.74 17.56 4.40
C ARG A 247 8.67 18.52 4.90
N ASN A 248 8.02 18.20 6.02
CA ASN A 248 6.92 18.99 6.58
C ASN A 248 5.84 19.35 5.54
N GLY A 249 5.55 18.43 4.61
CA GLY A 249 4.59 18.62 3.52
C GLY A 249 5.13 19.32 2.26
N GLY A 250 6.33 19.92 2.29
CA GLY A 250 6.99 20.51 1.12
C GLY A 250 7.88 19.51 0.38
N ASN A 251 8.06 19.67 -0.94
CA ASN A 251 8.93 18.79 -1.72
C ASN A 251 10.39 18.82 -1.21
N ALA A 252 10.98 17.64 -1.00
CA ALA A 252 12.38 17.45 -0.64
C ALA A 252 13.07 16.37 -1.51
N SER A 253 12.55 16.13 -2.71
CA SER A 253 13.08 15.13 -3.65
C SER A 253 14.50 15.41 -4.13
N SER A 254 14.90 16.68 -4.19
CA SER A 254 16.27 17.10 -4.55
C SER A 254 17.33 16.68 -3.53
N ALA A 255 16.94 16.28 -2.32
CA ALA A 255 17.87 15.76 -1.33
C ALA A 255 18.33 14.32 -1.64
N LEU A 256 17.59 13.58 -2.47
CA LEU A 256 17.98 12.23 -2.84
C LEU A 256 19.25 12.24 -3.70
N SER A 257 20.23 11.43 -3.32
CA SER A 257 21.39 11.15 -4.17
C SER A 257 20.99 10.45 -5.48
N ALA A 258 21.90 10.42 -6.46
CA ALA A 258 21.70 9.68 -7.70
C ALA A 258 21.51 8.16 -7.50
N ALA A 259 22.05 7.59 -6.41
CA ALA A 259 21.87 6.19 -6.07
C ALA A 259 20.49 5.88 -5.47
N SER A 260 19.76 6.91 -5.03
CA SER A 260 18.52 6.80 -4.27
C SER A 260 17.29 6.57 -5.15
N ARG A 261 17.19 5.36 -5.73
CA ARG A 261 16.13 4.95 -6.66
C ARG A 261 14.86 4.48 -5.93
N LEU A 262 13.90 5.39 -5.75
CA LEU A 262 12.59 5.08 -5.14
C LEU A 262 11.82 3.96 -5.86
N ASP A 263 12.00 3.84 -7.17
CA ASP A 263 11.38 2.80 -8.01
C ASP A 263 12.02 1.41 -7.86
N LEU A 264 13.16 1.31 -7.18
CA LEU A 264 13.84 0.05 -6.91
C LEU A 264 13.90 -0.28 -5.42
N PHE A 265 13.51 0.66 -4.54
CA PHE A 265 13.54 0.47 -3.09
C PHE A 265 12.30 -0.33 -2.64
N GLN A 266 12.43 -1.65 -2.65
CA GLN A 266 11.36 -2.60 -2.33
C GLN A 266 11.81 -3.60 -1.25
N ILE A 267 10.85 -4.06 -0.46
CA ILE A 267 11.03 -5.19 0.46
C ILE A 267 10.69 -6.48 -0.30
N PRO A 268 11.68 -7.34 -0.63
CA PRO A 268 11.41 -8.60 -1.31
C PRO A 268 10.53 -9.54 -0.45
N PRO A 269 9.88 -10.55 -1.05
CA PRO A 269 9.23 -11.62 -0.29
C PRO A 269 10.15 -12.24 0.77
N GLY A 270 9.58 -12.55 1.93
CA GLY A 270 10.32 -13.07 3.08
C GLY A 270 10.77 -11.98 4.04
N SER A 271 11.83 -12.27 4.81
CA SER A 271 12.38 -11.34 5.79
C SER A 271 13.51 -10.51 5.19
N SER A 272 13.52 -9.22 5.49
CA SER A 272 14.56 -8.30 5.07
C SER A 272 15.05 -7.45 6.23
N GLU A 273 16.36 -7.29 6.34
CA GLU A 273 16.98 -6.39 7.29
C GLU A 273 17.01 -4.97 6.69
N VAL A 274 16.22 -4.08 7.29
CA VAL A 274 16.28 -2.66 7.02
C VAL A 274 17.29 -2.03 7.97
N ARG A 275 18.21 -1.26 7.40
CA ARG A 275 19.20 -0.52 8.16
C ARG A 275 19.16 0.97 7.86
N TRP A 276 19.58 1.78 8.82
CA TRP A 276 19.79 3.20 8.58
C TRP A 276 20.84 3.82 9.51
N THR A 277 21.37 4.95 9.05
CA THR A 277 22.38 5.79 9.72
C THR A 277 22.09 7.28 9.49
N GLY A 278 22.80 8.13 10.23
CA GLY A 278 22.80 9.59 10.12
C GLY A 278 23.63 10.22 11.25
N ALA A 279 24.00 11.49 11.11
CA ALA A 279 24.74 12.26 12.11
C ALA A 279 23.82 13.21 12.90
N ASP A 280 24.35 13.83 13.98
CA ASP A 280 23.68 14.87 14.78
C ASP A 280 22.25 14.51 15.23
N TYR A 281 22.05 13.25 15.60
CA TYR A 281 20.77 12.72 16.08
C TYR A 281 20.67 12.76 17.61
N THR A 282 19.44 12.68 18.12
CA THR A 282 19.16 12.59 19.55
C THR A 282 18.42 11.30 19.88
N SER A 283 18.08 11.13 21.15
CA SER A 283 17.24 10.02 21.60
C SER A 283 15.81 10.06 21.08
N SER A 284 15.35 11.15 20.43
CA SER A 284 14.03 11.24 19.80
C SER A 284 14.02 10.88 18.32
N THR A 285 15.19 10.75 17.68
CA THR A 285 15.31 10.47 16.24
C THR A 285 14.83 9.06 15.90
N ARG A 286 13.86 8.95 14.97
CA ARG A 286 13.23 7.67 14.60
C ARG A 286 13.07 7.54 13.10
N LEU A 287 13.32 6.34 12.58
CA LEU A 287 12.86 5.89 11.28
C LEU A 287 11.68 4.95 11.52
N THR A 288 10.54 5.27 10.92
CA THR A 288 9.41 4.35 10.79
C THR A 288 9.37 3.85 9.37
N VAL A 289 9.44 2.54 9.19
CA VAL A 289 9.23 1.87 7.91
C VAL A 289 7.89 1.18 8.00
N SER A 290 6.95 1.59 7.15
CA SER A 290 5.62 0.99 7.04
C SER A 290 5.49 0.25 5.72
N TRP A 291 4.92 -0.94 5.72
CA TRP A 291 4.67 -1.70 4.50
C TRP A 291 3.41 -2.54 4.62
N ARG A 292 2.96 -3.04 3.48
CA ARG A 292 1.91 -4.05 3.37
C ARG A 292 2.47 -5.18 2.54
N ASP A 293 2.11 -6.40 2.91
CA ASP A 293 2.46 -7.57 2.12
C ASP A 293 1.89 -7.42 0.70
N ALA A 294 2.67 -7.74 -0.33
CA ALA A 294 2.26 -7.54 -1.71
C ALA A 294 2.01 -8.89 -2.40
N TYR A 295 0.84 -9.05 -2.99
CA TYR A 295 0.40 -10.30 -3.60
C TYR A 295 0.06 -10.15 -5.08
N THR A 296 0.34 -11.19 -5.87
CA THR A 296 -0.10 -11.31 -7.27
C THR A 296 -1.62 -11.46 -7.37
N ALA A 297 -2.21 -12.17 -6.41
CA ALA A 297 -3.63 -12.53 -6.39
C ALA A 297 -4.32 -12.25 -5.05
N LEU A 298 -5.65 -12.16 -5.09
CA LEU A 298 -6.53 -12.13 -3.91
C LEU A 298 -6.35 -13.41 -3.09
#